data_AF-A0AAN5X548-F1
#
_entry.id   AF-A0AAN5X548-F1
#
_cell.length_a   1.000
_cell.length_b   1.000
_cell.length_c   1.000
_cell.angle_alpha   90.00
_cell.angle_beta   90.00
_cell.angle_gamma   90.00
#
_symmetry.space_group_name_H-M   'P 1'
#
loop_
_entity.id
_entity.type
_entity.pdbx_description
1 polymer ?
#
loop_
_entity_poly.entity_id
_entity_poly.type
_entity_poly.pdbx_seq_one_letter_code
_entity_poly.pdbx_strand_id
1 'polypeptide(L)'
;MRWLLVVLPSVVTAALLPVRADAASQSDDYVRQAQNPFDENGDNLPDLGLAPENNAAEKHFARVLKAFGEASQTDSTLSPGQQARHFAFDRLRDAVSSSITSEAESLLSPWGNATVDLLVDEEGNFNGSSGSLFTPWQDNNRYLTWSQVGVSQQNQGLVGNAGIGQRWAAGHWLLGYNTFYDRLFDDDTSRAGFGAEAWGDYLRLSANYYQPLGGWQHRAGLLEQRMARGYDVTAQAYLPFYQHINTSVSFEQYFGDQVELFDSGTGYHNPVAVKVGLSYTPVPLVTVSAHHRQGESGVSQNDLGLKLNYRFGVPLTKQLSPDEVAASRSLRGSRYDRVERTNVPVMEFRQRKTLSVFLATPPWDLSAGETVALKLQVRSRHGIRQLSWQGDTQALSLTPPLDSASADGWTVIMPAWDNAPGASNSWRLSVTVEDEQGQRVTSNWITLKLSAPVQTLPQDDPRYELLAPVP
;
A
#
# COMPACT_ATOMS: atom_id res chain seq x y z
N MET A 1 24.97 13.19 36.39
CA MET A 1 24.87 13.77 35.03
C MET A 1 23.39 13.67 34.65
N ARG A 2 22.54 14.70 34.58
CA ARG A 2 22.68 16.15 34.24
C ARG A 2 23.22 16.40 32.83
N TRP A 3 22.52 17.27 32.09
CA TRP A 3 22.57 17.53 30.64
C TRP A 3 21.95 16.36 29.82
N LEU A 4 21.06 16.56 28.84
CA LEU A 4 20.73 17.75 28.04
C LEU A 4 19.20 18.04 27.98
N LEU A 5 18.83 19.32 27.81
CA LEU A 5 17.48 19.84 27.58
C LEU A 5 17.63 21.06 26.64
N VAL A 6 16.57 21.49 25.94
CA VAL A 6 16.56 22.55 24.88
C VAL A 6 17.12 22.00 23.55
N VAL A 7 16.49 22.10 22.38
CA VAL A 7 15.79 23.24 21.72
C VAL A 7 14.47 22.82 21.03
N LEU A 8 13.43 23.64 21.17
CA LEU A 8 12.29 23.78 20.22
C LEU A 8 12.47 25.12 19.48
N PRO A 9 12.05 25.24 18.20
CA PRO A 9 10.88 26.09 17.97
C PRO A 9 9.96 25.71 16.77
N SER A 10 8.66 25.94 16.99
CA SER A 10 7.71 26.63 16.09
C SER A 10 7.60 26.25 14.60
N VAL A 11 6.57 25.43 14.26
CA VAL A 11 5.62 25.72 13.17
C VAL A 11 4.21 25.27 13.57
N VAL A 12 3.33 26.19 13.96
CA VAL A 12 1.88 25.96 14.12
C VAL A 12 1.14 27.22 13.68
N THR A 13 0.64 27.29 12.43
CA THR A 13 -0.47 28.19 12.04
C THR A 13 -1.13 27.74 10.73
N ALA A 14 -2.45 27.98 10.63
CA ALA A 14 -3.31 27.87 9.44
C ALA A 14 -3.59 26.44 8.90
N ALA A 15 -4.82 26.05 8.51
CA ALA A 15 -6.09 26.78 8.52
C ALA A 15 -7.29 25.84 8.80
N LEU A 16 -8.33 26.37 9.45
CA LEU A 16 -9.66 25.77 9.55
C LEU A 16 -10.67 26.79 9.01
N LEU A 17 -11.48 26.39 8.02
CA LEU A 17 -12.66 27.13 7.57
C LEU A 17 -13.82 26.14 7.35
N PRO A 18 -15.06 26.48 7.73
CA PRO A 18 -16.20 25.58 7.60
C PRO A 18 -16.86 25.72 6.21
N VAL A 19 -17.23 24.59 5.60
CA VAL A 19 -18.12 24.58 4.44
C VAL A 19 -19.57 24.51 4.95
N ARG A 20 -20.38 25.51 4.60
CA ARG A 20 -21.84 25.42 4.70
C ARG A 20 -22.37 24.67 3.47
N ALA A 21 -23.35 23.79 3.68
CA ALA A 21 -24.14 23.22 2.61
C ALA A 21 -25.39 24.08 2.39
N ASP A 22 -25.61 24.52 1.16
CA ASP A 22 -26.90 25.01 0.65
C ASP A 22 -27.29 24.13 -0.54
N ALA A 23 -28.54 23.68 -0.60
CA ALA A 23 -29.03 22.72 -1.58
C ALA A 23 -30.41 23.10 -2.14
N ALA A 24 -30.48 23.26 -3.47
CA ALA A 24 -31.65 23.35 -4.36
C ALA A 24 -31.09 23.47 -5.80
N SER A 25 -31.71 23.08 -6.94
CA SER A 25 -32.90 22.29 -7.31
C SER A 25 -32.90 22.23 -8.87
N GLN A 26 -33.46 21.27 -9.62
CA GLN A 26 -34.29 20.07 -9.37
C GLN A 26 -34.24 19.15 -10.62
N SER A 27 -34.63 17.88 -10.52
CA SER A 27 -35.09 17.07 -11.67
C SER A 27 -36.14 16.06 -11.20
N ASP A 28 -37.38 16.20 -11.69
CA ASP A 28 -38.60 15.81 -10.96
C ASP A 28 -39.11 14.36 -11.09
N ASP A 29 -38.37 13.46 -11.75
CA ASP A 29 -38.90 12.12 -12.07
C ASP A 29 -38.93 11.12 -10.89
N TYR A 30 -38.21 11.36 -9.79
CA TYR A 30 -38.13 10.40 -8.67
C TYR A 30 -39.36 10.40 -7.74
N VAL A 31 -40.15 11.48 -7.68
CA VAL A 31 -41.21 11.63 -6.65
C VAL A 31 -42.45 10.79 -6.98
N ARG A 32 -42.72 10.51 -8.26
CA ARG A 32 -43.88 9.70 -8.66
C ARG A 32 -43.75 8.20 -8.35
N GLN A 33 -42.52 7.68 -8.30
CA GLN A 33 -42.30 6.23 -8.07
C GLN A 33 -42.34 5.83 -6.59
N ALA A 34 -42.40 6.80 -5.66
CA ALA A 34 -42.43 6.56 -4.22
C ALA A 34 -43.84 6.48 -3.60
N GLN A 35 -44.92 6.70 -4.37
CA GLN A 35 -46.27 6.88 -3.81
C GLN A 35 -47.18 5.64 -3.81
N ASN A 36 -46.92 4.60 -4.63
CA ASN A 36 -47.64 3.32 -4.60
C ASN A 36 -46.68 2.15 -4.92
N PRO A 37 -45.98 1.55 -3.93
CA PRO A 37 -44.96 0.53 -4.19
C PRO A 37 -45.46 -0.93 -4.30
N PHE A 38 -46.78 -1.19 -4.29
CA PHE A 38 -47.33 -2.55 -4.21
C PHE A 38 -48.46 -2.92 -5.19
N ASP A 39 -48.77 -2.05 -6.16
CA ASP A 39 -49.75 -2.36 -7.22
C ASP A 39 -49.05 -2.56 -8.57
N GLU A 40 -48.58 -3.78 -8.86
CA GLU A 40 -49.00 -4.56 -10.04
C GLU A 40 -48.34 -5.96 -10.06
N ASN A 41 -49.12 -6.98 -10.43
CA ASN A 41 -48.65 -8.35 -10.59
C ASN A 41 -48.14 -8.57 -12.02
N GLY A 42 -46.96 -9.18 -12.18
CA GLY A 42 -46.49 -9.62 -13.49
C GLY A 42 -45.02 -10.02 -13.49
N ASP A 43 -44.75 -11.32 -13.66
CA ASP A 43 -43.42 -11.91 -13.69
C ASP A 43 -42.41 -11.15 -14.57
N ASN A 44 -41.38 -10.56 -13.94
CA ASN A 44 -40.00 -10.46 -14.42
C ASN A 44 -39.12 -9.73 -13.38
N LEU A 45 -38.47 -10.51 -12.50
CA LEU A 45 -37.42 -9.99 -11.63
C LEU A 45 -36.13 -9.73 -12.45
N PRO A 46 -35.41 -8.62 -12.24
CA PRO A 46 -34.07 -8.45 -12.78
C PRO A 46 -33.12 -9.43 -12.09
N ASP A 47 -32.46 -10.28 -12.87
CA ASP A 47 -31.43 -11.21 -12.39
C ASP A 47 -30.18 -10.43 -11.92
N LEU A 48 -30.11 -10.18 -10.61
CA LEU A 48 -28.89 -9.74 -9.94
C LEU A 48 -27.99 -10.97 -9.78
N GLY A 49 -27.25 -11.27 -10.85
CA GLY A 49 -26.38 -12.43 -10.95
C GLY A 49 -25.51 -12.63 -9.70
N LEU A 50 -25.83 -13.69 -8.96
CA LEU A 50 -25.09 -14.12 -7.79
C LEU A 50 -23.63 -14.37 -8.18
N ALA A 51 -22.70 -13.65 -7.56
CA ALA A 51 -21.31 -14.09 -7.52
C ALA A 51 -21.29 -15.52 -6.92
N PRO A 52 -20.50 -16.46 -7.46
CA PRO A 52 -20.56 -17.86 -7.05
C PRO A 52 -20.25 -17.98 -5.56
N GLU A 53 -21.13 -18.68 -4.82
CA GLU A 53 -20.95 -18.92 -3.38
C GLU A 53 -19.66 -19.69 -3.13
N ASN A 54 -18.59 -18.98 -2.73
CA ASN A 54 -17.33 -19.56 -2.31
C ASN A 54 -17.43 -20.17 -0.91
N ASN A 55 -18.24 -21.24 -0.83
CA ASN A 55 -18.38 -22.21 0.24
C ASN A 55 -17.02 -22.79 0.74
N ALA A 56 -15.90 -22.51 0.07
CA ALA A 56 -14.57 -22.96 0.44
C ALA A 56 -14.12 -22.39 1.80
N ALA A 57 -14.22 -21.07 2.01
CA ALA A 57 -13.79 -20.42 3.26
C ALA A 57 -14.61 -20.89 4.48
N GLU A 58 -15.93 -20.99 4.35
CA GLU A 58 -16.80 -21.50 5.42
C GLU A 58 -16.54 -22.98 5.71
N LYS A 59 -16.39 -23.82 4.67
CA LYS A 59 -16.03 -25.24 4.85
C LYS A 59 -14.62 -25.40 5.41
N HIS A 60 -13.70 -24.49 5.11
CA HIS A 60 -12.34 -24.49 5.67
C HIS A 60 -12.37 -24.10 7.15
N PHE A 61 -13.02 -22.99 7.51
CA PHE A 61 -13.23 -22.57 8.90
C PHE A 61 -13.95 -23.66 9.73
N ALA A 62 -15.02 -24.25 9.18
CA ALA A 62 -15.72 -25.37 9.81
C ALA A 62 -14.82 -26.61 9.95
N ARG A 63 -13.94 -26.89 8.98
CA ARG A 63 -12.96 -27.99 9.05
C ARG A 63 -11.88 -27.73 10.10
N VAL A 64 -11.40 -26.49 10.24
CA VAL A 64 -10.42 -26.12 11.28
C VAL A 64 -11.04 -26.16 12.67
N LEU A 65 -12.26 -25.61 12.85
CA LEU A 65 -13.04 -25.77 14.08
C LEU A 65 -13.28 -27.24 14.44
N LYS A 66 -13.63 -28.07 13.43
CA LYS A 66 -13.82 -29.51 13.58
C LYS A 66 -12.51 -30.22 13.94
N ALA A 67 -11.39 -29.91 13.28
CA ALA A 67 -10.09 -30.48 13.58
C ALA A 67 -9.60 -30.10 15.00
N PHE A 68 -9.86 -28.87 15.45
CA PHE A 68 -9.58 -28.43 16.82
C PHE A 68 -10.47 -29.17 17.84
N GLY A 69 -11.73 -29.44 17.48
CA GLY A 69 -12.66 -30.28 18.26
C GLY A 69 -12.37 -31.78 18.22
N GLU A 70 -11.72 -32.29 17.17
CA GLU A 70 -11.33 -33.69 17.01
C GLU A 70 -9.99 -33.98 17.71
N ALA A 71 -9.04 -33.04 17.68
CA ALA A 71 -7.82 -33.08 18.49
C ALA A 71 -8.10 -33.01 20.02
N SER A 72 -9.34 -32.67 20.41
CA SER A 72 -9.83 -32.70 21.79
C SER A 72 -10.48 -34.04 22.19
N GLN A 73 -10.57 -35.03 21.28
CA GLN A 73 -11.23 -36.32 21.56
C GLN A 73 -10.23 -37.44 21.89
N THR A 74 -9.80 -37.49 23.15
CA THR A 74 -9.33 -38.72 23.79
C THR A 74 -10.13 -39.01 25.05
N ASP A 75 -10.88 -40.10 24.99
CA ASP A 75 -11.69 -40.78 26.02
C ASP A 75 -12.98 -40.14 26.59
N SER A 76 -14.08 -40.49 25.91
CA SER A 76 -15.33 -41.10 26.43
C SER A 76 -16.17 -40.46 27.58
N THR A 77 -17.48 -40.33 27.28
CA THR A 77 -18.66 -40.25 28.18
C THR A 77 -19.29 -38.91 28.63
N LEU A 78 -18.91 -37.73 28.10
CA LEU A 78 -19.63 -36.47 28.38
C LEU A 78 -19.98 -35.63 27.13
N SER A 79 -20.90 -34.67 27.29
CA SER A 79 -21.52 -33.97 26.16
C SER A 79 -20.54 -33.06 25.38
N PRO A 80 -20.68 -32.92 24.04
CA PRO A 80 -19.70 -32.20 23.22
C PRO A 80 -19.45 -30.74 23.60
N GLY A 81 -20.45 -30.05 24.16
CA GLY A 81 -20.33 -28.66 24.61
C GLY A 81 -19.59 -28.45 25.95
N GLN A 82 -19.32 -29.53 26.70
CA GLN A 82 -18.68 -29.47 28.02
C GLN A 82 -17.23 -29.97 28.00
N GLN A 83 -16.89 -30.96 27.16
CA GLN A 83 -15.52 -31.50 27.11
C GLN A 83 -14.50 -30.50 26.52
N ALA A 84 -14.87 -29.76 25.47
CA ALA A 84 -14.02 -28.71 24.88
C ALA A 84 -13.70 -27.56 25.87
N ARG A 85 -14.56 -27.35 26.88
CA ARG A 85 -14.35 -26.35 27.95
C ARG A 85 -13.34 -26.79 29.01
N HIS A 86 -12.99 -28.07 29.09
CA HIS A 86 -12.02 -28.57 30.07
C HIS A 86 -10.62 -28.74 29.46
N PHE A 87 -10.49 -29.51 28.38
CA PHE A 87 -9.17 -29.91 27.88
C PHE A 87 -8.30 -28.73 27.39
N ALA A 88 -8.89 -27.77 26.67
CA ALA A 88 -8.17 -26.59 26.20
C ALA A 88 -7.90 -25.58 27.33
N PHE A 89 -8.87 -25.37 28.24
CA PHE A 89 -8.77 -24.38 29.30
C PHE A 89 -7.84 -24.79 30.44
N ASP A 90 -7.93 -26.03 30.93
CA ASP A 90 -7.05 -26.48 32.02
C ASP A 90 -5.59 -26.47 31.54
N ARG A 91 -5.31 -26.91 30.31
CA ARG A 91 -3.94 -26.91 29.75
C ARG A 91 -3.40 -25.50 29.45
N LEU A 92 -4.25 -24.59 28.95
CA LEU A 92 -3.90 -23.17 28.75
C LEU A 92 -3.69 -22.46 30.08
N ARG A 93 -4.57 -22.68 31.07
CA ARG A 93 -4.45 -22.17 32.43
C ARG A 93 -3.15 -22.64 33.06
N ASP A 94 -2.84 -23.93 32.98
CA ASP A 94 -1.67 -24.49 33.66
C ASP A 94 -0.36 -24.05 32.97
N ALA A 95 -0.33 -23.88 31.65
CA ALA A 95 0.81 -23.31 30.92
C ALA A 95 1.04 -21.81 31.23
N VAL A 96 -0.03 -21.01 31.31
CA VAL A 96 0.06 -19.58 31.65
C VAL A 96 0.35 -19.37 33.15
N SER A 97 -0.30 -20.14 34.02
CA SER A 97 -0.17 -20.04 35.49
C SER A 97 1.13 -20.62 36.03
N SER A 98 1.79 -21.53 35.32
CA SER A 98 3.16 -21.98 35.68
C SER A 98 4.24 -20.97 35.26
N SER A 99 3.93 -20.08 34.31
CA SER A 99 4.87 -19.08 33.77
C SER A 99 4.83 -17.75 34.52
N ILE A 100 3.82 -17.50 35.36
CA ILE A 100 3.58 -16.21 36.02
C ILE A 100 3.33 -16.44 37.52
N THR A 101 4.26 -16.01 38.38
CA THR A 101 4.08 -16.02 39.83
C THR A 101 3.24 -14.83 40.30
N SER A 102 2.54 -14.98 41.44
CA SER A 102 1.70 -13.93 42.02
C SER A 102 2.47 -12.65 42.40
N GLU A 103 3.76 -12.76 42.73
CA GLU A 103 4.64 -11.60 42.92
C GLU A 103 4.90 -10.85 41.60
N ALA A 104 5.07 -11.57 40.49
CA ALA A 104 5.23 -10.96 39.17
C ALA A 104 3.96 -10.22 38.72
N GLU A 105 2.75 -10.76 38.95
CA GLU A 105 1.50 -10.07 38.61
C GLU A 105 1.39 -8.70 39.30
N SER A 106 1.90 -8.55 40.52
CA SER A 106 1.90 -7.26 41.24
C SER A 106 2.83 -6.22 40.60
N LEU A 107 4.02 -6.62 40.19
CA LEU A 107 5.05 -5.78 39.56
C LEU A 107 4.69 -5.40 38.10
N LEU A 108 3.97 -6.28 37.42
CA LEU A 108 3.53 -6.13 36.03
C LEU A 108 2.14 -5.49 35.91
N SER A 109 1.38 -5.39 37.02
CA SER A 109 0.06 -4.73 37.07
C SER A 109 -0.03 -3.33 36.42
N PRO A 110 1.01 -2.46 36.43
CA PRO A 110 0.93 -1.16 35.78
C PRO A 110 1.06 -1.22 34.25
N TRP A 111 1.46 -2.37 33.68
CA TRP A 111 1.94 -2.45 32.30
C TRP A 111 0.81 -2.57 31.26
N GLY A 112 -0.44 -2.79 31.71
CA GLY A 112 -1.67 -2.67 30.92
C GLY A 112 -2.13 -3.97 30.26
N ASN A 113 -2.09 -4.04 28.92
CA ASN A 113 -2.54 -5.20 28.15
C ASN A 113 -1.41 -5.73 27.26
N ALA A 114 -1.15 -7.04 27.33
CA ALA A 114 -0.30 -7.75 26.39
C ALA A 114 -1.15 -8.47 25.33
N THR A 115 -0.82 -8.31 24.05
CA THR A 115 -1.43 -9.03 22.93
C THR A 115 -0.36 -9.79 22.15
N VAL A 116 -0.59 -11.07 21.93
CA VAL A 116 0.18 -11.93 21.02
C VAL A 116 -0.74 -12.39 19.89
N ASP A 117 -0.34 -12.17 18.64
CA ASP A 117 -1.03 -12.66 17.45
C ASP A 117 -0.15 -13.66 16.70
N LEU A 118 -0.73 -14.77 16.27
CA LEU A 118 -0.15 -15.77 15.38
C LEU A 118 -1.00 -15.86 14.12
N LEU A 119 -0.36 -15.81 12.94
CA LEU A 119 -1.03 -15.86 11.64
C LEU A 119 -0.55 -17.08 10.85
N VAL A 120 -1.49 -17.76 10.21
CA VAL A 120 -1.27 -18.98 9.42
C VAL A 120 -2.03 -18.84 8.09
N ASP A 121 -1.40 -19.23 6.98
CA ASP A 121 -2.03 -19.24 5.65
C ASP A 121 -2.95 -20.48 5.44
N GLU A 122 -3.50 -20.65 4.23
CA GLU A 122 -4.37 -21.81 3.93
C GLU A 122 -3.59 -23.13 3.79
N GLU A 123 -2.30 -23.04 3.45
CA GLU A 123 -1.36 -24.15 3.34
C GLU A 123 -0.87 -24.65 4.72
N GLY A 124 -1.06 -23.86 5.78
CA GLY A 124 -0.64 -24.18 7.14
C GLY A 124 0.73 -23.65 7.55
N ASN A 125 1.37 -22.79 6.74
CA ASN A 125 2.62 -22.13 7.09
C ASN A 125 2.35 -20.91 7.98
N PHE A 126 3.31 -20.59 8.84
CA PHE A 126 3.25 -19.39 9.67
C PHE A 126 3.50 -18.12 8.82
N ASN A 127 2.43 -17.40 8.49
CA ASN A 127 2.48 -16.12 7.76
C ASN A 127 2.92 -14.93 8.65
N GLY A 128 3.05 -15.15 9.96
CA GLY A 128 3.70 -14.20 10.86
C GLY A 128 3.40 -14.41 12.34
N SER A 129 4.16 -13.72 13.19
CA SER A 129 3.86 -13.59 14.61
C SER A 129 4.09 -12.16 15.08
N SER A 130 3.28 -11.68 16.02
CA SER A 130 3.53 -10.39 16.65
C SER A 130 3.23 -10.42 18.15
N GLY A 131 4.01 -9.66 18.92
CA GLY A 131 3.80 -9.39 20.33
C GLY A 131 3.70 -7.89 20.55
N SER A 132 2.81 -7.45 21.42
CA SER A 132 2.61 -6.02 21.71
C SER A 132 2.15 -5.79 23.14
N LEU A 133 2.59 -4.68 23.72
CA LEU A 133 2.27 -4.24 25.07
C LEU A 133 1.68 -2.82 25.00
N PHE A 134 0.46 -2.67 25.48
CA PHE A 134 -0.26 -1.40 25.61
C PHE A 134 -0.24 -0.97 27.08
N THR A 135 0.35 0.18 27.38
CA THR A 135 0.56 0.68 28.74
C THR A 135 -0.20 2.00 28.97
N PRO A 136 -1.12 2.06 29.94
CA PRO A 136 -1.80 3.30 30.33
C PRO A 136 -0.89 4.18 31.22
N TRP A 137 -0.79 5.47 30.92
CA TRP A 137 0.01 6.43 31.71
C TRP A 137 -0.86 7.38 32.54
N GLN A 138 -1.94 7.87 31.94
CA GLN A 138 -2.94 8.69 32.63
C GLN A 138 -4.30 8.15 32.27
N ASP A 139 -4.99 7.60 33.25
CA ASP A 139 -6.31 6.99 33.06
C ASP A 139 -7.32 7.59 34.03
N ASN A 140 -8.44 8.05 33.48
CA ASN A 140 -9.63 8.48 34.21
C ASN A 140 -10.87 8.29 33.33
N ASN A 141 -12.05 8.55 33.87
CA ASN A 141 -13.33 8.35 33.18
C ASN A 141 -13.53 9.20 31.91
N ARG A 142 -12.73 10.24 31.67
CA ARG A 142 -12.85 11.14 30.51
C ARG A 142 -11.74 10.96 29.49
N TYR A 143 -10.51 10.69 29.89
CA TYR A 143 -9.37 10.49 28.98
C TYR A 143 -8.43 9.38 29.44
N LEU A 144 -7.79 8.75 28.45
CA LEU A 144 -6.74 7.75 28.59
C LEU A 144 -5.57 8.13 27.68
N THR A 145 -4.44 8.50 28.29
CA THR A 145 -3.16 8.69 27.59
C THR A 145 -2.35 7.40 27.74
N TRP A 146 -1.85 6.86 26.63
CA TRP A 146 -1.24 5.53 26.57
C TRP A 146 0.01 5.49 25.67
N SER A 147 0.86 4.48 25.85
CA SER A 147 1.90 4.09 24.91
C SER A 147 1.73 2.64 24.48
N GLN A 148 2.15 2.31 23.27
CA GLN A 148 2.13 0.94 22.75
C GLN A 148 3.50 0.62 22.17
N VAL A 149 4.09 -0.49 22.59
CA VAL A 149 5.29 -1.07 21.96
C VAL A 149 4.96 -2.43 21.40
N GLY A 150 5.61 -2.81 20.31
CA GLY A 150 5.39 -4.11 19.67
C GLY A 150 6.57 -4.55 18.83
N VAL A 151 6.59 -5.85 18.57
CA VAL A 151 7.54 -6.52 17.70
C VAL A 151 6.78 -7.53 16.85
N SER A 152 7.05 -7.55 15.55
CA SER A 152 6.44 -8.46 14.59
C SER A 152 7.54 -9.15 13.79
N GLN A 153 7.49 -10.48 13.68
CA GLN A 153 8.35 -11.26 12.81
C GLN A 153 7.54 -11.72 11.61
N GLN A 154 8.06 -11.45 10.42
CA GLN A 154 7.47 -11.89 9.15
C GLN A 154 8.56 -12.28 8.15
N ASN A 155 8.15 -12.71 6.95
CA ASN A 155 9.05 -13.14 5.86
C ASN A 155 10.05 -12.05 5.44
N GLN A 156 9.64 -10.77 5.51
CA GLN A 156 10.49 -9.63 5.16
C GLN A 156 11.50 -9.24 6.25
N GLY A 157 11.35 -9.75 7.48
CA GLY A 157 12.25 -9.43 8.60
C GLY A 157 11.55 -9.12 9.93
N LEU A 158 12.34 -8.58 10.86
CA LEU A 158 11.90 -8.15 12.19
C LEU A 158 11.48 -6.67 12.18
N VAL A 159 10.23 -6.41 12.54
CA VAL A 159 9.64 -5.07 12.61
C VAL A 159 9.42 -4.68 14.07
N GLY A 160 9.99 -3.55 14.49
CA GLY A 160 9.68 -2.90 15.76
C GLY A 160 8.66 -1.77 15.57
N ASN A 161 7.67 -1.70 16.47
CA ASN A 161 6.64 -0.67 16.49
C ASN A 161 6.67 0.05 17.85
N ALA A 162 6.68 1.38 17.86
CA ALA A 162 6.54 2.19 19.08
C ALA A 162 5.59 3.36 18.82
N GLY A 163 4.58 3.54 19.67
CA GLY A 163 3.60 4.59 19.49
C GLY A 163 3.02 5.14 20.79
N ILE A 164 2.39 6.29 20.66
CA ILE A 164 1.69 7.00 21.73
C ILE A 164 0.34 7.46 21.22
N GLY A 165 -0.62 7.63 22.12
CA GLY A 165 -1.93 8.17 21.75
C GLY A 165 -2.75 8.59 22.94
N GLN A 166 -3.90 9.17 22.63
CA GLN A 166 -4.91 9.55 23.60
C GLN A 166 -6.29 9.15 23.10
N ARG A 167 -7.09 8.59 23.99
CA ARG A 167 -8.51 8.29 23.80
C ARG A 167 -9.34 9.10 24.79
N TRP A 168 -10.45 9.70 24.36
CA TRP A 168 -11.35 10.46 25.23
C TRP A 168 -12.82 10.07 25.01
N ALA A 169 -13.58 10.06 26.10
CA ALA A 169 -15.00 9.75 26.09
C ALA A 169 -15.82 11.00 25.69
N ALA A 170 -16.71 10.84 24.72
CA ALA A 170 -17.61 11.83 24.18
C ALA A 170 -19.03 11.24 24.07
N GLY A 171 -19.75 11.20 25.20
CA GLY A 171 -21.06 10.56 25.28
C GLY A 171 -20.96 9.04 25.09
N HIS A 172 -21.61 8.52 24.04
CA HIS A 172 -21.59 7.10 23.64
C HIS A 172 -20.44 6.75 22.68
N TRP A 173 -19.43 7.61 22.57
CA TRP A 173 -18.26 7.40 21.73
C TRP A 173 -16.98 7.52 22.53
N LEU A 174 -16.00 6.68 22.21
CA LEU A 174 -14.60 6.83 22.57
C LEU A 174 -13.87 7.27 21.30
N LEU A 175 -13.43 8.53 21.27
CA LEU A 175 -12.66 9.08 20.17
C LEU A 175 -11.18 9.02 20.52
N GLY A 176 -10.30 8.90 19.53
CA GLY A 176 -8.86 8.81 19.77
C GLY A 176 -8.01 9.32 18.61
N TYR A 177 -6.77 9.67 18.94
CA TYR A 177 -5.70 9.84 17.96
C TYR A 177 -4.44 9.13 18.45
N ASN A 178 -3.60 8.71 17.52
CA ASN A 178 -2.36 8.02 17.80
C ASN A 178 -1.26 8.38 16.79
N THR A 179 -0.02 8.14 17.18
CA THR A 179 1.16 8.30 16.33
C THR A 179 2.14 7.18 16.64
N PHE A 180 2.67 6.56 15.58
CA PHE A 180 3.59 5.44 15.63
C PHE A 180 4.86 5.73 14.84
N TYR A 181 5.96 5.17 15.31
CA TYR A 181 7.21 5.00 14.60
C TYR A 181 7.42 3.50 14.42
N ASP A 182 7.51 3.05 13.17
CA ASP A 182 7.82 1.66 12.84
C ASP A 182 9.19 1.58 12.15
N ARG A 183 9.93 0.51 12.45
CA ARG A 183 11.29 0.28 11.96
C ARG A 183 11.47 -1.18 11.60
N LEU A 184 11.87 -1.45 10.36
CA LEU A 184 12.32 -2.77 9.93
C LEU A 184 13.81 -2.85 10.23
N PHE A 185 14.22 -3.79 11.09
CA PHE A 185 15.59 -3.82 11.62
C PHE A 185 16.62 -4.33 10.60
N ASP A 186 16.23 -5.27 9.75
CA ASP A 186 17.14 -5.92 8.80
C ASP A 186 17.62 -4.99 7.68
N ASP A 187 16.75 -4.06 7.25
CA ASP A 187 17.01 -3.13 6.13
C ASP A 187 17.28 -1.68 6.56
N ASP A 188 17.19 -1.35 7.85
CA ASP A 188 17.27 0.02 8.39
C ASP A 188 16.27 1.02 7.74
N THR A 189 15.09 0.54 7.32
CA THR A 189 13.99 1.41 6.89
C THR A 189 13.14 1.86 8.09
N SER A 190 12.45 3.00 7.95
CA SER A 190 11.47 3.48 8.94
C SER A 190 10.31 4.26 8.33
N ARG A 191 9.15 4.23 9.00
CA ARG A 191 7.96 5.04 8.69
C ARG A 191 7.35 5.65 9.94
N ALA A 192 6.67 6.77 9.75
CA ALA A 192 5.70 7.31 10.70
C ALA A 192 4.30 6.82 10.33
N GLY A 193 3.49 6.52 11.34
CA GLY A 193 2.06 6.27 11.21
C GLY A 193 1.28 7.31 12.02
N PHE A 194 0.18 7.82 11.46
CA PHE A 194 -0.77 8.69 12.16
C PHE A 194 -2.15 8.06 12.09
N GLY A 195 -2.81 7.86 13.23
CA GLY A 195 -4.10 7.19 13.30
C GLY A 195 -5.16 8.00 14.02
N ALA A 196 -6.41 7.82 13.61
CA ALA A 196 -7.61 8.35 14.25
C ALA A 196 -8.59 7.20 14.55
N GLU A 197 -9.26 7.27 15.69
CA GLU A 197 -10.17 6.24 16.20
C GLU A 197 -11.52 6.88 16.56
N ALA A 198 -12.63 6.22 16.19
CA ALA A 198 -13.98 6.57 16.61
C ALA A 198 -14.77 5.30 16.93
N TRP A 199 -14.87 4.97 18.21
CA TRP A 199 -15.44 3.72 18.71
C TRP A 199 -16.76 3.98 19.43
N GLY A 200 -17.84 3.35 18.98
CA GLY A 200 -19.11 3.22 19.70
C GLY A 200 -19.28 1.80 20.25
N ASP A 201 -20.40 1.52 20.93
CA ASP A 201 -20.65 0.23 21.57
C ASP A 201 -20.73 -0.95 20.58
N TYR A 202 -21.17 -0.72 19.33
CA TYR A 202 -21.35 -1.75 18.29
C TYR A 202 -20.54 -1.55 17.01
N LEU A 203 -19.92 -0.37 16.84
CA LEU A 203 -19.16 0.00 15.63
C LEU A 203 -17.86 0.69 16.04
N ARG A 204 -16.72 0.20 15.56
CA ARG A 204 -15.42 0.85 15.71
C ARG A 204 -14.89 1.24 14.34
N LEU A 205 -14.58 2.51 14.17
CA LEU A 205 -13.91 3.05 12.99
C LEU A 205 -12.48 3.40 13.38
N SER A 206 -11.53 3.03 12.53
CA SER A 206 -10.12 3.41 12.65
C SER A 206 -9.63 3.82 11.26
N ALA A 207 -8.81 4.86 11.18
CA ALA A 207 -8.20 5.30 9.93
C ALA A 207 -6.73 5.64 10.20
N ASN A 208 -5.81 5.07 9.42
CA ASN A 208 -4.38 5.23 9.60
C ASN A 208 -3.72 5.71 8.30
N TYR A 209 -2.75 6.61 8.42
CA TYR A 209 -1.90 7.09 7.32
C TYR A 209 -0.44 6.75 7.58
N TYR A 210 0.25 6.25 6.56
CA TYR A 210 1.62 5.77 6.61
C TYR A 210 2.53 6.59 5.70
N GLN A 211 3.57 7.18 6.30
CA GLN A 211 4.55 8.01 5.62
C GLN A 211 5.97 7.44 5.84
N PRO A 212 6.69 6.99 4.79
CA PRO A 212 8.09 6.62 4.92
C PRO A 212 8.93 7.81 5.37
N LEU A 213 9.81 7.57 6.33
CA LEU A 213 10.81 8.53 6.82
C LEU A 213 12.17 8.28 6.14
N GLY A 214 12.45 7.02 5.80
CA GLY A 214 13.62 6.61 5.03
C GLY A 214 13.52 6.94 3.54
N GLY A 215 14.68 7.18 2.92
CA GLY A 215 14.84 7.22 1.48
C GLY A 215 14.83 5.82 0.85
N TRP A 216 15.21 5.75 -0.42
CA TRP A 216 15.45 4.47 -1.10
C TRP A 216 16.76 3.84 -0.62
N GLN A 217 16.67 2.62 -0.11
CA GLN A 217 17.82 1.81 0.34
C GLN A 217 18.09 0.67 -0.63
N HIS A 218 19.34 0.22 -0.67
CA HIS A 218 19.81 -0.80 -1.58
C HIS A 218 19.56 -2.20 -1.00
N ARG A 219 18.87 -3.09 -1.72
CA ARG A 219 18.67 -4.49 -1.30
C ARG A 219 19.71 -5.41 -1.95
N ALA A 220 19.67 -5.53 -3.28
CA ALA A 220 20.62 -6.35 -4.05
C ALA A 220 20.69 -5.92 -5.52
N GLY A 221 21.87 -6.01 -6.13
CA GLY A 221 22.05 -5.82 -7.58
C GLY A 221 21.69 -4.40 -8.05
N LEU A 222 20.55 -4.24 -8.72
CA LEU A 222 19.99 -2.94 -9.12
C LEU A 222 18.69 -2.59 -8.40
N LEU A 223 18.24 -3.44 -7.47
CA LEU A 223 16.98 -3.27 -6.76
C LEU A 223 17.18 -2.34 -5.56
N GLU A 224 16.40 -1.26 -5.55
CA GLU A 224 16.22 -0.40 -4.40
C GLU A 224 14.83 -0.65 -3.82
N GLN A 225 14.71 -0.46 -2.51
CA GLN A 225 13.48 -0.61 -1.74
C GLN A 225 13.25 0.56 -0.80
N ARG A 226 12.00 0.74 -0.41
CA ARG A 226 11.54 1.71 0.59
C ARG A 226 10.22 1.23 1.17
N MET A 227 9.86 1.66 2.38
CA MET A 227 8.47 1.48 2.84
C MET A 227 7.51 2.26 1.94
N ALA A 228 6.42 1.62 1.50
CA ALA A 228 5.38 2.26 0.71
C ALA A 228 4.63 3.31 1.56
N ARG A 229 4.28 4.44 0.95
CA ARG A 229 3.30 5.38 1.53
C ARG A 229 1.90 4.84 1.27
N GLY A 230 0.97 5.04 2.19
CA GLY A 230 -0.39 4.51 2.04
C GLY A 230 -1.31 4.90 3.19
N TYR A 231 -2.53 4.39 3.14
CA TYR A 231 -3.50 4.51 4.23
C TYR A 231 -4.37 3.26 4.33
N ASP A 232 -4.89 3.00 5.53
CA ASP A 232 -5.96 2.04 5.76
C ASP A 232 -7.15 2.70 6.48
N VAL A 233 -8.35 2.16 6.24
CA VAL A 233 -9.59 2.52 6.93
C VAL A 233 -10.30 1.22 7.29
N THR A 234 -10.50 1.00 8.58
CA THR A 234 -11.06 -0.24 9.13
C THR A 234 -12.33 0.05 9.91
N ALA A 235 -13.42 -0.62 9.52
CA ALA A 235 -14.67 -0.69 10.25
C ALA A 235 -14.81 -2.08 10.90
N GLN A 236 -15.04 -2.13 12.20
CA GLN A 236 -15.37 -3.35 12.94
C GLN A 236 -16.77 -3.24 13.53
N ALA A 237 -17.62 -4.24 13.30
CA ALA A 237 -18.98 -4.30 13.83
C ALA A 237 -19.17 -5.50 14.75
N TYR A 238 -19.92 -5.29 15.84
CA TYR A 238 -20.31 -6.32 16.81
C TYR A 238 -21.81 -6.60 16.71
N LEU A 239 -22.19 -7.88 16.73
CA LEU A 239 -23.60 -8.27 16.77
C LEU A 239 -24.18 -7.95 18.17
N PRO A 240 -25.21 -7.08 18.30
CA PRO A 240 -25.74 -6.68 19.61
C PRO A 240 -26.23 -7.85 20.46
N PHE A 241 -26.77 -8.89 19.79
CA PHE A 241 -27.31 -10.11 20.37
C PHE A 241 -26.27 -11.23 20.57
N TYR A 242 -25.06 -11.13 19.99
CA TYR A 242 -24.04 -12.17 20.13
C TYR A 242 -22.60 -11.62 20.07
N GLN A 243 -22.16 -11.08 21.20
CA GLN A 243 -20.93 -10.29 21.34
C GLN A 243 -19.62 -11.12 21.27
N HIS A 244 -19.73 -12.44 21.12
CA HIS A 244 -18.61 -13.32 20.82
C HIS A 244 -18.15 -13.23 19.36
N ILE A 245 -19.01 -12.77 18.43
CA ILE A 245 -18.66 -12.62 17.02
C ILE A 245 -18.44 -11.13 16.70
N ASN A 246 -17.35 -10.85 15.99
CA ASN A 246 -17.14 -9.58 15.31
C ASN A 246 -17.02 -9.80 13.81
N THR A 247 -17.36 -8.78 13.05
CA THR A 247 -17.06 -8.67 11.62
C THR A 247 -16.18 -7.45 11.41
N SER A 248 -15.31 -7.49 10.41
CA SER A 248 -14.46 -6.37 10.04
C SER A 248 -14.39 -6.22 8.53
N VAL A 249 -14.32 -4.97 8.08
CA VAL A 249 -14.03 -4.59 6.69
C VAL A 249 -12.94 -3.52 6.75
N SER A 250 -11.84 -3.77 6.05
CA SER A 250 -10.71 -2.86 5.94
C SER A 250 -10.50 -2.54 4.47
N PHE A 251 -10.35 -1.25 4.15
CA PHE A 251 -9.92 -0.77 2.84
C PHE A 251 -8.50 -0.23 2.99
N GLU A 252 -7.59 -0.62 2.11
CA GLU A 252 -6.21 -0.14 2.12
C GLU A 252 -5.77 0.26 0.71
N GLN A 253 -5.02 1.37 0.62
CA GLN A 253 -4.39 1.81 -0.61
C GLN A 253 -2.96 2.25 -0.33
N TYR A 254 -2.03 1.73 -1.13
CA TYR A 254 -0.63 2.13 -1.10
C TYR A 254 -0.24 2.74 -2.43
N PHE A 255 0.78 3.60 -2.42
CA PHE A 255 1.18 4.38 -3.59
C PHE A 255 2.65 4.18 -3.92
N GLY A 256 2.94 3.91 -5.19
CA GLY A 256 4.27 3.64 -5.72
C GLY A 256 4.20 2.92 -7.07
N ASP A 257 5.33 2.81 -7.75
CA ASP A 257 5.38 2.18 -9.08
C ASP A 257 5.41 0.65 -9.04
N GLN A 258 6.03 0.06 -8.01
CA GLN A 258 6.06 -1.39 -7.77
C GLN A 258 5.91 -1.67 -6.27
N VAL A 259 4.67 -1.65 -5.77
CA VAL A 259 4.34 -1.92 -4.36
C VAL A 259 3.95 -3.39 -4.18
N GLU A 260 4.61 -4.09 -3.27
CA GLU A 260 4.33 -5.49 -2.94
C GLU A 260 3.33 -5.58 -1.78
N LEU A 261 2.04 -5.62 -2.12
CA LEU A 261 0.95 -5.61 -1.13
C LEU A 261 0.61 -7.00 -0.56
N PHE A 262 0.88 -8.06 -1.32
CA PHE A 262 0.45 -9.44 -1.06
C PHE A 262 1.60 -10.42 -0.79
N ASP A 263 2.84 -9.93 -0.59
CA ASP A 263 4.05 -10.75 -0.42
C ASP A 263 4.25 -11.82 -1.52
N SER A 264 3.72 -11.56 -2.73
CA SER A 264 3.67 -12.49 -3.85
C SER A 264 4.91 -12.46 -4.76
N GLY A 265 5.95 -11.71 -4.40
CA GLY A 265 7.13 -11.44 -5.22
C GLY A 265 6.85 -10.52 -6.42
N THR A 266 5.64 -9.96 -6.53
CA THR A 266 5.22 -9.09 -7.64
C THR A 266 4.76 -7.73 -7.11
N GLY A 267 5.36 -6.67 -7.64
CA GLY A 267 5.01 -5.29 -7.30
C GLY A 267 3.97 -4.72 -8.26
N TYR A 268 2.96 -4.04 -7.71
CA TYR A 268 1.84 -3.44 -8.42
C TYR A 268 1.91 -1.91 -8.39
N HIS A 269 1.33 -1.24 -9.38
CA HIS A 269 1.26 0.23 -9.40
C HIS A 269 0.06 0.72 -8.58
N ASN A 270 0.30 1.53 -7.55
CA ASN A 270 -0.71 2.09 -6.63
C ASN A 270 -1.80 1.10 -6.15
N PRO A 271 -1.46 -0.09 -5.63
CA PRO A 271 -2.43 -1.15 -5.38
C PRO A 271 -3.44 -0.80 -4.28
N VAL A 272 -4.66 -1.28 -4.51
CA VAL A 272 -5.78 -1.26 -3.56
C VAL A 272 -6.11 -2.70 -3.15
N ALA A 273 -6.47 -2.89 -1.87
CA ALA A 273 -7.07 -4.12 -1.40
C ALA A 273 -8.25 -3.88 -0.45
N VAL A 274 -9.16 -4.84 -0.43
CA VAL A 274 -10.27 -4.93 0.52
C VAL A 274 -10.09 -6.20 1.34
N LYS A 275 -10.06 -6.06 2.67
CA LYS A 275 -9.95 -7.15 3.63
C LYS A 275 -11.25 -7.30 4.41
N VAL A 276 -11.93 -8.41 4.24
CA VAL A 276 -13.09 -8.82 5.06
C VAL A 276 -12.60 -9.79 6.14
N GLY A 277 -13.14 -9.67 7.35
CA GLY A 277 -12.76 -10.53 8.48
C GLY A 277 -13.95 -10.92 9.35
N LEU A 278 -13.86 -12.13 9.91
CA LEU A 278 -14.75 -12.67 10.92
C LEU A 278 -13.89 -13.12 12.09
N SER A 279 -14.21 -12.71 13.33
CA SER A 279 -13.52 -13.25 14.50
C SER A 279 -14.48 -13.73 15.57
N TYR A 280 -14.14 -14.85 16.19
CA TYR A 280 -14.84 -15.47 17.30
C TYR A 280 -14.01 -15.39 18.59
N THR A 281 -14.62 -14.86 19.64
CA THR A 281 -14.01 -14.61 20.96
C THR A 281 -14.74 -15.45 22.01
N PRO A 282 -14.36 -16.73 22.24
CA PRO A 282 -15.02 -17.56 23.24
C PRO A 282 -14.89 -16.99 24.67
N VAL A 283 -13.74 -16.37 24.97
CA VAL A 283 -13.39 -15.75 26.27
C VAL A 283 -12.50 -14.54 26.05
N PRO A 284 -12.46 -13.53 26.96
CA PRO A 284 -11.66 -12.31 26.76
C PRO A 284 -10.18 -12.53 26.40
N LEU A 285 -9.58 -13.61 26.91
CA LEU A 285 -8.18 -13.97 26.65
C LEU A 285 -7.92 -14.45 25.22
N VAL A 286 -8.90 -15.03 24.52
CA VAL A 286 -8.66 -15.76 23.26
C VAL A 286 -9.60 -15.27 22.16
N THR A 287 -9.05 -14.94 20.99
CA THR A 287 -9.80 -14.66 19.77
C THR A 287 -9.24 -15.48 18.62
N VAL A 288 -10.11 -16.17 17.89
CA VAL A 288 -9.78 -16.81 16.60
C VAL A 288 -10.36 -15.95 15.49
N SER A 289 -9.60 -15.65 14.45
CA SER A 289 -10.07 -14.90 13.28
C SER A 289 -9.83 -15.63 11.97
N ALA A 290 -10.65 -15.32 10.99
CA ALA A 290 -10.47 -15.66 9.59
C ALA A 290 -10.58 -14.38 8.77
N HIS A 291 -9.66 -14.18 7.83
CA HIS A 291 -9.61 -13.02 6.97
C HIS A 291 -9.51 -13.43 5.51
N HIS A 292 -10.24 -12.72 4.64
CA HIS A 292 -10.13 -12.80 3.20
C HIS A 292 -9.77 -11.43 2.66
N ARG A 293 -8.66 -11.32 1.93
CA ARG A 293 -8.12 -10.08 1.37
C ARG A 293 -8.10 -10.20 -0.15
N GLN A 294 -8.72 -9.26 -0.84
CA GLN A 294 -8.86 -9.25 -2.30
C GLN A 294 -8.25 -7.96 -2.88
N GLY A 295 -7.40 -8.11 -3.90
CA GLY A 295 -6.81 -7.00 -4.66
C GLY A 295 -7.39 -6.86 -6.06
N GLU A 296 -7.13 -5.71 -6.70
CA GLU A 296 -7.67 -5.35 -8.03
C GLU A 296 -7.29 -6.34 -9.14
N SER A 297 -6.08 -6.91 -9.11
CA SER A 297 -5.59 -7.84 -10.14
C SER A 297 -6.07 -9.29 -9.96
N GLY A 298 -7.16 -9.52 -9.22
CA GLY A 298 -7.67 -10.86 -8.91
C GLY A 298 -6.88 -11.64 -7.86
N VAL A 299 -5.75 -11.08 -7.37
CA VAL A 299 -4.96 -11.65 -6.28
C VAL A 299 -5.78 -11.67 -4.99
N SER A 300 -5.80 -12.82 -4.31
CA SER A 300 -6.42 -12.97 -3.00
C SER A 300 -5.47 -13.65 -2.02
N GLN A 301 -5.66 -13.35 -0.74
CA GLN A 301 -4.94 -13.92 0.39
C GLN A 301 -5.94 -14.26 1.48
N ASN A 302 -5.78 -15.43 2.10
CA ASN A 302 -6.63 -15.94 3.16
C ASN A 302 -5.76 -16.22 4.39
N ASP A 303 -6.11 -15.64 5.53
CA ASP A 303 -5.36 -15.78 6.78
C ASP A 303 -6.24 -16.32 7.90
N LEU A 304 -5.74 -17.29 8.66
CA LEU A 304 -6.28 -17.72 9.94
C LEU A 304 -5.43 -17.15 11.07
N GLY A 305 -6.08 -16.46 12.01
CA GLY A 305 -5.43 -15.80 13.14
C GLY A 305 -5.79 -16.44 14.47
N LEU A 306 -4.79 -16.61 15.35
CA LEU A 306 -4.98 -16.87 16.77
C LEU A 306 -4.39 -15.71 17.57
N LYS A 307 -5.25 -15.04 18.34
CA LYS A 307 -4.90 -13.89 19.18
C LYS A 307 -5.12 -14.21 20.65
N LEU A 308 -4.08 -13.96 21.45
CA LEU A 308 -4.11 -14.02 22.91
C LEU A 308 -4.01 -12.60 23.48
N ASN A 309 -4.94 -12.20 24.36
CA ASN A 309 -5.04 -10.86 24.93
C ASN A 309 -5.07 -10.91 26.46
N TYR A 310 -3.91 -10.84 27.10
CA TYR A 310 -3.76 -10.90 28.54
C TYR A 310 -3.79 -9.49 29.15
N ARG A 311 -4.70 -9.26 30.09
CA ARG A 311 -4.92 -7.98 30.77
C ARG A 311 -4.33 -8.04 32.18
N PHE A 312 -3.27 -7.28 32.45
CA PHE A 312 -2.64 -7.28 33.77
C PHE A 312 -3.60 -6.72 34.84
N GLY A 313 -3.55 -7.28 36.06
CA GLY A 313 -4.43 -6.90 37.17
C GLY A 313 -5.88 -7.41 37.09
N VAL A 314 -6.28 -8.10 36.02
CA VAL A 314 -7.59 -8.78 35.93
C VAL A 314 -7.40 -10.26 36.26
N PRO A 315 -8.13 -10.84 37.24
CA PRO A 315 -8.00 -12.27 37.57
C PRO A 315 -8.16 -13.17 36.34
N LEU A 316 -7.26 -14.15 36.18
CA LEU A 316 -7.26 -15.07 35.03
C LEU A 316 -8.61 -15.78 34.86
N THR A 317 -9.30 -16.10 35.96
CA THR A 317 -10.66 -16.69 35.96
C THR A 317 -11.70 -15.82 35.23
N LYS A 318 -11.59 -14.49 35.29
CA LYS A 318 -12.44 -13.57 34.51
C LYS A 318 -12.02 -13.54 33.04
N GLN A 319 -10.71 -13.56 32.76
CA GLN A 319 -10.19 -13.56 31.39
C GLN A 319 -10.49 -14.87 30.64
N LEU A 320 -10.71 -15.96 31.38
CA LEU A 320 -11.15 -17.27 30.90
C LEU A 320 -12.68 -17.49 31.05
N SER A 321 -13.46 -16.48 31.44
CA SER A 321 -14.92 -16.59 31.57
C SER A 321 -15.62 -16.12 30.28
N PRO A 322 -16.51 -16.94 29.67
CA PRO A 322 -17.32 -16.49 28.54
C PRO A 322 -18.24 -15.30 28.89
N ASP A 323 -18.74 -15.23 30.13
CA ASP A 323 -19.66 -14.20 30.59
C ASP A 323 -19.03 -12.80 30.62
N GLU A 324 -17.69 -12.74 30.74
CA GLU A 324 -16.92 -11.49 30.75
C GLU A 324 -16.62 -10.96 29.34
N VAL A 325 -16.93 -11.70 28.26
CA VAL A 325 -16.72 -11.24 26.88
C VAL A 325 -17.48 -9.95 26.62
N ALA A 326 -18.76 -9.88 27.02
CA ALA A 326 -19.59 -8.69 26.84
C ALA A 326 -19.01 -7.46 27.55
N ALA A 327 -18.61 -7.62 28.81
CA ALA A 327 -17.96 -6.56 29.59
C ALA A 327 -16.63 -6.11 28.94
N SER A 328 -15.83 -7.05 28.43
CA SER A 328 -14.54 -6.77 27.79
C SER A 328 -14.66 -6.00 26.46
N ARG A 329 -15.79 -6.15 25.75
CA ARG A 329 -16.07 -5.51 24.46
C ARG A 329 -16.69 -4.12 24.56
N SER A 330 -17.39 -3.81 25.67
CA SER A 330 -17.93 -2.48 25.98
C SER A 330 -16.88 -1.36 25.85
N LEU A 331 -17.28 -0.11 25.61
CA LEU A 331 -16.34 1.02 25.50
C LEU A 331 -15.42 1.19 26.72
N ARG A 332 -15.90 0.87 27.93
CA ARG A 332 -15.08 0.88 29.15
C ARG A 332 -14.10 -0.28 29.19
N GLY A 333 -14.54 -1.49 28.85
CA GLY A 333 -13.69 -2.68 28.87
C GLY A 333 -12.66 -2.71 27.75
N SER A 334 -12.94 -2.06 26.62
CA SER A 334 -12.13 -2.11 25.41
C SER A 334 -11.20 -0.93 25.20
N ARG A 335 -11.31 0.16 25.98
CA ARG A 335 -10.43 1.35 25.85
C ARG A 335 -8.92 1.05 25.97
N TYR A 336 -8.54 -0.11 26.48
CA TYR A 336 -7.17 -0.62 26.59
C TYR A 336 -6.79 -1.63 25.48
N ASP A 337 -7.69 -1.92 24.54
CA ASP A 337 -7.39 -2.75 23.37
C ASP A 337 -6.34 -2.04 22.50
N ARG A 338 -5.47 -2.83 21.86
CA ARG A 338 -4.45 -2.35 20.91
C ARG A 338 -5.08 -1.46 19.82
N VAL A 339 -4.31 -0.50 19.29
CA VAL A 339 -4.72 0.24 18.08
C VAL A 339 -4.93 -0.72 16.90
N GLU A 340 -6.02 -0.50 16.17
CA GLU A 340 -6.32 -1.20 14.92
C GLU A 340 -5.59 -0.51 13.77
N ARG A 341 -4.51 -1.13 13.28
CA ARG A 341 -3.62 -0.60 12.24
C ARG A 341 -2.81 -1.73 11.59
N THR A 342 -2.38 -1.52 10.35
CA THR A 342 -1.34 -2.33 9.70
C THR A 342 0.03 -2.10 10.38
N ASN A 343 0.50 -3.04 11.22
CA ASN A 343 1.76 -2.91 11.98
C ASN A 343 3.02 -3.23 11.17
N VAL A 344 2.92 -4.16 10.21
CA VAL A 344 3.99 -4.44 9.25
C VAL A 344 4.00 -3.35 8.15
N PRO A 345 5.17 -2.87 7.71
CA PRO A 345 5.28 -2.01 6.54
C PRO A 345 5.10 -2.79 5.23
N VAL A 346 4.21 -2.31 4.37
CA VAL A 346 4.18 -2.69 2.96
C VAL A 346 5.39 -2.04 2.26
N MET A 347 6.02 -2.75 1.33
CA MET A 347 7.25 -2.29 0.67
C MET A 347 7.01 -1.86 -0.77
N GLU A 348 7.74 -0.83 -1.18
CA GLU A 348 7.84 -0.33 -2.55
C GLU A 348 9.24 -0.62 -3.08
N PHE A 349 9.30 -1.17 -4.29
CA PHE A 349 10.53 -1.50 -5.00
C PHE A 349 10.71 -0.59 -6.21
N ARG A 350 11.97 -0.43 -6.64
CA ARG A 350 12.29 0.09 -7.97
C ARG A 350 13.60 -0.45 -8.47
N GLN A 351 13.71 -0.60 -9.78
CA GLN A 351 15.00 -0.77 -10.42
C GLN A 351 15.70 0.60 -10.56
N ARG A 352 16.92 0.70 -10.02
CA ARG A 352 17.76 1.89 -10.15
C ARG A 352 18.15 2.08 -11.62
N LYS A 353 17.88 3.26 -12.19
CA LYS A 353 18.31 3.62 -13.55
C LYS A 353 19.83 3.78 -13.58
N THR A 354 20.53 2.74 -14.03
CA THR A 354 22.00 2.68 -14.21
C THR A 354 22.47 3.26 -15.54
N LEU A 355 21.64 3.15 -16.57
CA LEU A 355 21.85 3.71 -17.90
C LEU A 355 20.64 4.56 -18.33
N SER A 356 20.90 5.71 -18.93
CA SER A 356 19.90 6.52 -19.63
C SER A 356 20.55 7.32 -20.77
N VAL A 357 19.86 7.47 -21.89
CA VAL A 357 20.33 8.24 -23.05
C VAL A 357 19.22 9.16 -23.56
N PHE A 358 19.59 10.39 -23.89
CA PHE A 358 18.75 11.35 -24.61
C PHE A 358 19.52 11.89 -25.82
N LEU A 359 18.86 11.98 -26.97
CA LEU A 359 19.42 12.52 -28.21
C LEU A 359 18.85 13.91 -28.44
N ALA A 360 19.71 14.93 -28.37
CA ALA A 360 19.29 16.31 -28.59
C ALA A 360 18.84 16.51 -30.05
N THR A 361 17.71 17.18 -30.24
CA THR A 361 17.27 17.60 -31.57
C THR A 361 18.14 18.78 -32.04
N PRO A 362 18.76 18.70 -33.24
CA PRO A 362 19.55 19.81 -33.78
C PRO A 362 18.66 21.00 -34.23
N PRO A 363 19.25 22.10 -34.74
CA PRO A 363 18.50 23.22 -35.31
C PRO A 363 17.49 22.78 -36.38
N TRP A 364 16.42 23.55 -36.54
CA TRP A 364 15.28 23.16 -37.37
C TRP A 364 15.48 23.53 -38.86
N ASP A 365 16.35 24.50 -39.14
CA ASP A 365 16.62 25.02 -40.47
C ASP A 365 17.85 24.33 -41.11
N LEU A 366 17.76 23.01 -41.30
CA LEU A 366 18.87 22.21 -41.85
C LEU A 366 19.02 22.42 -43.36
N SER A 367 20.26 22.63 -43.82
CA SER A 367 20.60 22.79 -45.23
C SER A 367 21.12 21.50 -45.88
N ALA A 368 20.90 21.35 -47.19
CA ALA A 368 21.41 20.19 -47.93
C ALA A 368 22.95 20.17 -47.94
N GLY A 369 23.56 19.03 -47.63
CA GLY A 369 25.01 18.90 -47.48
C GLY A 369 25.60 19.47 -46.18
N GLU A 370 24.78 20.01 -45.27
CA GLU A 370 25.25 20.49 -43.96
C GLU A 370 25.71 19.33 -43.07
N THR A 371 26.84 19.51 -42.36
CA THR A 371 27.32 18.57 -41.34
C THR A 371 26.80 18.97 -39.97
N VAL A 372 25.86 18.19 -39.44
CA VAL A 372 25.15 18.46 -38.19
C VAL A 372 25.74 17.62 -37.06
N ALA A 373 26.12 18.26 -35.95
CA ALA A 373 26.62 17.57 -34.76
C ALA A 373 25.47 16.95 -33.94
N LEU A 374 25.53 15.64 -33.72
CA LEU A 374 24.57 14.88 -32.92
C LEU A 374 25.06 14.84 -31.48
N LYS A 375 24.35 15.52 -30.57
CA LYS A 375 24.71 15.57 -29.14
C LYS A 375 23.90 14.55 -28.35
N LEU A 376 24.58 13.56 -27.79
CA LEU A 376 23.98 12.54 -26.93
C LEU A 376 24.25 12.92 -25.46
N GLN A 377 23.20 12.93 -24.66
CA GLN A 377 23.29 13.04 -23.21
C GLN A 377 23.14 11.64 -22.63
N VAL A 378 24.26 10.95 -22.44
CA VAL A 378 24.30 9.64 -21.78
C VAL A 378 24.65 9.82 -20.31
N ARG A 379 23.91 9.13 -19.44
CA ARG A 379 24.31 8.89 -18.04
C ARG A 379 24.41 7.39 -17.85
N SER A 380 25.64 6.89 -17.70
CA SER A 380 25.93 5.49 -17.35
C SER A 380 26.72 5.44 -16.04
N ARG A 381 26.46 4.40 -15.24
CA ARG A 381 27.28 4.04 -14.05
C ARG A 381 28.39 3.04 -14.36
N HIS A 382 28.29 2.33 -15.48
CA HIS A 382 29.16 1.20 -15.85
C HIS A 382 29.82 1.41 -17.21
N GLY A 383 30.24 2.65 -17.52
CA GLY A 383 30.80 3.00 -18.82
C GLY A 383 29.80 2.88 -19.98
N ILE A 384 30.28 3.11 -21.20
CA ILE A 384 29.55 2.80 -22.42
C ILE A 384 30.36 1.73 -23.14
N ARG A 385 29.71 0.63 -23.50
CA ARG A 385 30.32 -0.48 -24.23
C ARG A 385 30.15 -0.33 -25.74
N GLN A 386 28.96 0.11 -26.16
CA GLN A 386 28.62 0.25 -27.58
C GLN A 386 27.49 1.27 -27.78
N LEU A 387 27.54 2.03 -28.88
CA LEU A 387 26.38 2.73 -29.44
C LEU A 387 25.95 2.09 -30.76
N SER A 388 24.64 2.04 -31.00
CA SER A 388 24.03 1.53 -32.23
C SER A 388 22.95 2.50 -32.70
N TRP A 389 23.08 3.01 -33.92
CA TRP A 389 22.14 3.95 -34.52
C TRP A 389 21.03 3.22 -35.29
N GLN A 390 19.82 3.75 -35.22
CA GLN A 390 18.61 3.15 -35.81
C GLN A 390 17.67 4.22 -36.38
N GLY A 391 16.85 3.82 -37.36
CA GLY A 391 16.07 4.73 -38.19
C GLY A 391 16.63 4.78 -39.61
N ASP A 392 16.61 5.95 -40.24
CA ASP A 392 16.98 6.14 -41.65
C ASP A 392 18.51 6.25 -41.87
N THR A 393 19.28 5.41 -41.16
CA THR A 393 20.75 5.42 -41.10
C THR A 393 21.44 5.04 -42.41
N GLN A 394 20.70 4.53 -43.41
CA GLN A 394 21.20 4.29 -44.77
C GLN A 394 21.10 5.54 -45.66
N ALA A 395 20.11 6.40 -45.43
CA ALA A 395 19.94 7.65 -46.16
C ALA A 395 20.78 8.78 -45.54
N LEU A 396 20.91 8.77 -44.21
CA LEU A 396 21.72 9.70 -43.44
C LEU A 396 23.18 9.23 -43.37
N SER A 397 24.12 10.04 -43.89
CA SER A 397 25.55 9.72 -43.81
C SER A 397 26.10 10.04 -42.42
N LEU A 398 26.01 9.05 -41.52
CA LEU A 398 26.54 9.12 -40.16
C LEU A 398 28.05 8.97 -40.15
N THR A 399 28.75 9.93 -39.53
CA THR A 399 30.20 9.90 -39.33
C THR A 399 30.50 9.65 -37.85
N PRO A 400 31.17 8.53 -37.50
CA PRO A 400 31.52 8.21 -36.12
C PRO A 400 32.72 9.05 -35.61
N PRO A 401 32.79 9.31 -34.30
CA PRO A 401 33.99 9.83 -33.65
C PRO A 401 35.13 8.79 -33.62
N LEU A 402 36.33 9.23 -33.19
CA LEU A 402 37.54 8.40 -33.14
C LEU A 402 37.39 7.13 -32.29
N ASP A 403 36.58 7.21 -31.24
CA ASP A 403 36.12 6.09 -30.42
C ASP A 403 34.61 5.94 -30.60
N SER A 404 34.17 4.84 -31.23
CA SER A 404 32.74 4.58 -31.48
C SER A 404 31.92 4.26 -30.23
N ALA A 405 32.55 4.07 -29.06
CA ALA A 405 31.89 4.02 -27.76
C ALA A 405 31.67 5.42 -27.13
N SER A 406 32.23 6.48 -27.71
CA SER A 406 32.02 7.86 -27.26
C SER A 406 30.59 8.34 -27.51
N ALA A 407 30.01 9.00 -26.51
CA ALA A 407 28.76 9.76 -26.66
C ALA A 407 28.96 11.09 -27.41
N ASP A 408 30.19 11.63 -27.42
CA ASP A 408 30.54 12.90 -28.03
C ASP A 408 31.25 12.72 -29.39
N GLY A 409 31.00 13.64 -30.31
CA GLY A 409 31.69 13.73 -31.61
C GLY A 409 31.00 13.04 -32.80
N TRP A 410 29.81 12.48 -32.60
CA TRP A 410 28.97 12.00 -33.70
C TRP A 410 28.47 13.15 -34.57
N THR A 411 28.52 12.97 -35.89
CA THR A 411 27.98 13.93 -36.86
C THR A 411 27.19 13.21 -37.94
N VAL A 412 26.28 13.94 -38.60
CA VAL A 412 25.53 13.46 -39.77
C VAL A 412 25.65 14.49 -40.89
N ILE A 413 25.93 14.03 -42.11
CA ILE A 413 25.91 14.88 -43.30
C ILE A 413 24.51 14.77 -43.91
N MET A 414 23.84 15.91 -44.04
CA MET A 414 22.48 15.98 -44.57
C MET A 414 22.46 15.65 -46.08
N PRO A 415 21.51 14.82 -46.56
CA PRO A 415 21.40 14.49 -47.98
C PRO A 415 21.18 15.71 -48.88
N ALA A 416 21.37 15.51 -50.18
CA ALA A 416 20.91 16.46 -51.19
C ALA A 416 19.37 16.57 -51.16
N TRP A 417 18.85 17.77 -51.46
CA TRP A 417 17.41 17.99 -51.56
C TRP A 417 16.82 17.21 -52.74
N ASP A 418 15.86 16.33 -52.46
CA ASP A 418 15.12 15.60 -53.49
C ASP A 418 13.93 16.44 -54.00
N ASN A 419 13.89 16.63 -55.32
CA ASN A 419 12.85 17.38 -56.03
C ASN A 419 11.74 16.47 -56.59
N ALA A 420 11.79 15.16 -56.36
CA ALA A 420 10.77 14.23 -56.81
C ALA A 420 9.37 14.58 -56.21
N PRO A 421 8.28 14.52 -56.99
CA PRO A 421 6.94 14.78 -56.48
C PRO A 421 6.58 13.86 -55.31
N GLY A 422 6.38 14.45 -54.13
CA GLY A 422 6.07 13.72 -52.90
C GLY A 422 7.28 13.31 -52.03
N ALA A 423 8.51 13.72 -52.39
CA ALA A 423 9.68 13.52 -51.54
C ALA A 423 9.50 14.19 -50.16
N SER A 424 9.72 13.43 -49.09
CA SER A 424 9.50 13.91 -47.71
C SER A 424 10.60 14.85 -47.20
N ASN A 425 11.83 14.71 -47.73
CA ASN A 425 13.04 15.41 -47.27
C ASN A 425 13.18 15.45 -45.74
N SER A 426 12.81 14.34 -45.09
CA SER A 426 12.65 14.19 -43.65
C SER A 426 13.03 12.78 -43.22
N TRP A 427 13.92 12.67 -42.24
CA TRP A 427 14.51 11.42 -41.76
C TRP A 427 14.40 11.30 -40.24
N ARG A 428 14.17 10.09 -39.73
CA ARG A 428 14.06 9.80 -38.30
C ARG A 428 15.28 9.04 -37.81
N LEU A 429 15.77 9.44 -36.64
CA LEU A 429 16.98 8.90 -36.04
C LEU A 429 16.77 8.69 -34.53
N SER A 430 17.28 7.58 -34.00
CA SER A 430 17.51 7.40 -32.57
C SER A 430 18.74 6.51 -32.35
N VAL A 431 19.21 6.43 -31.10
CA VAL A 431 20.41 5.67 -30.73
C VAL A 431 20.12 4.74 -29.56
N THR A 432 20.62 3.52 -29.65
CA THR A 432 20.60 2.52 -28.57
C THR A 432 22.00 2.40 -28.00
N VAL A 433 22.13 2.59 -26.68
CA VAL A 433 23.39 2.51 -25.94
C VAL A 433 23.39 1.21 -25.14
N GLU A 434 24.52 0.49 -25.15
CA GLU A 434 24.82 -0.65 -24.28
C GLU A 434 25.91 -0.28 -23.27
N ASP A 435 25.72 -0.60 -21.99
CA ASP A 435 26.77 -0.46 -20.96
C ASP A 435 27.63 -1.73 -20.81
N GLU A 436 28.67 -1.70 -19.97
CA GLU A 436 29.55 -2.87 -19.76
C GLU A 436 28.83 -4.07 -19.10
N GLN A 437 27.69 -3.85 -18.45
CA GLN A 437 26.84 -4.90 -17.88
C GLN A 437 25.86 -5.49 -18.90
N GLY A 438 25.86 -4.99 -20.15
CA GLY A 438 24.96 -5.44 -21.21
C GLY A 438 23.55 -4.84 -21.15
N GLN A 439 23.31 -3.84 -20.29
CA GLN A 439 22.04 -3.13 -20.27
C GLN A 439 21.91 -2.26 -21.53
N ARG A 440 20.81 -2.42 -22.27
CA ARG A 440 20.52 -1.63 -23.49
C ARG A 440 19.40 -0.63 -23.24
N VAL A 441 19.61 0.64 -23.63
CA VAL A 441 18.59 1.70 -23.55
C VAL A 441 18.59 2.52 -24.85
N THR A 442 17.40 2.74 -25.42
CA THR A 442 17.19 3.55 -26.63
C THR A 442 16.79 4.98 -26.27
N SER A 443 17.29 5.96 -27.03
CA SER A 443 16.94 7.38 -26.89
C SER A 443 15.51 7.69 -27.37
N ASN A 444 15.08 8.93 -27.13
CA ASN A 444 14.02 9.55 -27.92
C ASN A 444 14.35 9.51 -29.43
N TRP A 445 13.30 9.51 -30.25
CA TRP A 445 13.43 9.77 -31.68
C TRP A 445 13.57 11.27 -31.93
N ILE A 446 14.44 11.63 -32.87
CA ILE A 446 14.47 12.96 -33.49
C ILE A 446 14.05 12.84 -34.96
N THR A 447 13.59 13.96 -35.53
CA THR A 447 13.31 14.08 -36.96
C THR A 447 14.18 15.19 -37.53
N LEU A 448 15.01 14.85 -38.50
CA LEU A 448 15.84 15.78 -39.28
C LEU A 448 15.07 16.12 -40.55
N LYS A 449 14.71 17.38 -40.74
CA LYS A 449 13.99 17.85 -41.93
C LYS A 449 14.80 18.94 -42.61
N LEU A 450 14.97 18.84 -43.93
CA LEU A 450 15.62 19.89 -44.70
C LEU A 450 14.70 21.08 -44.92
N SER A 451 15.29 22.27 -44.94
CA SER A 451 14.66 23.47 -45.48
C SER A 451 14.70 23.44 -47.01
N ALA A 452 13.59 23.83 -47.64
CA ALA A 452 13.52 23.89 -49.09
C ALA A 452 14.50 24.96 -49.63
N PRO A 453 15.30 24.65 -50.66
CA PRO A 453 16.20 25.63 -51.25
C PRO A 453 15.39 26.78 -51.85
N VAL A 454 15.86 28.02 -51.62
CA VAL A 454 15.24 29.22 -52.20
C VAL A 454 15.39 29.16 -53.71
N GLN A 455 14.28 28.87 -54.41
CA GLN A 455 14.26 28.91 -55.87
C GLN A 455 14.38 30.36 -56.33
N THR A 456 15.53 30.72 -56.90
CA THR A 456 15.64 31.95 -57.70
C THR A 456 14.70 31.82 -58.89
N LEU A 457 13.70 32.71 -58.98
CA LEU A 457 12.78 32.76 -60.12
C LEU A 457 13.58 32.84 -61.44
N PRO A 458 13.18 32.12 -62.49
CA PRO A 458 13.81 32.24 -63.80
C PRO A 458 13.80 33.70 -64.28
N GLN A 459 14.92 34.16 -64.82
CA GLN A 459 15.06 35.55 -65.29
C GLN A 459 14.16 35.86 -66.50
N ASP A 460 13.64 34.80 -67.16
CA ASP A 460 12.77 34.83 -68.34
C ASP A 460 11.31 34.41 -68.05
N ASP A 461 10.76 34.73 -66.87
CA ASP A 461 9.30 34.57 -66.62
C ASP A 461 8.54 35.75 -67.25
N PRO A 462 7.75 35.55 -68.32
CA PRO A 462 7.12 36.64 -69.09
C PRO A 462 6.04 37.40 -68.29
N ARG A 463 5.71 36.96 -67.08
CA ARG A 463 4.84 37.71 -66.15
C ARG A 463 5.53 38.94 -65.53
N TYR A 464 6.84 39.07 -65.68
CA TYR A 464 7.63 40.17 -65.14
C TYR A 464 8.35 41.01 -66.20
N GLU A 465 8.08 40.81 -67.50
CA GLU A 465 8.51 41.74 -68.56
C GLU A 465 7.79 43.08 -68.38
N LEU A 466 8.53 44.09 -67.91
CA LEU A 466 8.04 45.46 -67.83
C LEU A 466 7.88 46.03 -69.24
N LEU A 467 6.63 46.37 -69.60
CA LEU A 467 6.27 47.08 -70.83
C LEU A 467 7.18 48.30 -71.05
N ALA A 468 7.92 48.29 -72.15
CA ALA A 468 8.73 49.42 -72.57
C ALA A 468 7.83 50.65 -72.85
N PRO A 469 8.24 51.87 -72.44
CA PRO A 469 7.44 53.07 -72.69
C PRO A 469 7.41 53.39 -74.19
N VAL A 470 6.20 53.57 -74.72
CA VAL A 470 5.96 54.06 -76.09
C VAL A 470 6.39 55.53 -76.18
N PRO A 471 7.08 55.96 -77.26
CA PRO A 471 7.62 57.32 -77.41
C PRO A 471 6.55 58.41 -77.62
#